data_AF-A0A7C4CRB6-F1
#
_entry.id   AF-A0A7C4CRB6-F1
#
_cell.length_a   1.000
_cell.length_b   1.000
_cell.length_c   1.000
_cell.angle_alpha   90.00
_cell.angle_beta   90.00
_cell.angle_gamma   90.00
#
_symmetry.space_group_name_H-M   'P 1'
#
loop_
_entity.id
_entity.type
_entity.pdbx_description
1 polymer ?
#
loop_
_entity_poly.entity_id
_entity_poly.type
_entity_poly.pdbx_seq_one_letter_code
_entity_poly.pdbx_strand_id
1 'polypeptide(L)'
;MAPLHGPRRIPNEKNWLQGKRMRLRIYTNIIPETPITDPAELAEKIYNYLGPSVVDSTGWGLLRPGLLTKRLIIDVCSLWKAERRKDLTIYDRPQIRGEWLFFDYLFSKTTSTNPIIKCLTTIGLAKYGETKLTNTYLTTVGLNYKQGTLLMLYNGKKIEPQLDDLAYVLSHILKAPKPKIAEITTPLLTKFAAYLESSPRWQLKGWVSKEGRTIELDLVQQNKQEYLNKLKRGEWQSLLFQDKYSQINLAIGPRTKTIDVFIKKKFYNPGPKRDLRPVFEELAKGITPDKLSDLTHSNNDEANILRAYTERRGIIAVLKLEKEKHQKEAFDVSYEFQGYDIKAEPILIEVKAFRDSSYKPIQLTQNEYQTLNKEENYHIYIVEEAWDNIPKISIINEPRKILFTKQSKDTIETRITPQEYYECGEDRWRNKVTKTDYVEI
;
A
#
# COMPACT_ATOMS: atom_id res chain seq x y z
N MET A 1 -57.26 2.36 -31.16
CA MET A 1 -56.49 2.45 -29.90
C MET A 1 -55.15 1.78 -30.11
N ALA A 2 -54.09 2.57 -30.30
CA ALA A 2 -52.72 2.07 -30.42
C ALA A 2 -52.08 2.04 -29.02
N PRO A 3 -51.30 1.00 -28.65
CA PRO A 3 -50.67 0.94 -27.35
C PRO A 3 -49.51 1.92 -27.26
N LEU A 4 -49.50 2.70 -26.18
CA LEU A 4 -48.45 3.63 -25.80
C LEU A 4 -47.11 2.88 -25.64
N HIS A 5 -46.10 3.29 -26.39
CA HIS A 5 -44.72 2.88 -26.17
C HIS A 5 -44.25 3.35 -24.80
N GLY A 6 -43.98 2.41 -23.89
CA GLY A 6 -43.32 2.67 -22.62
C GLY A 6 -41.91 3.26 -22.82
N PRO A 7 -41.34 3.89 -21.77
CA PRO A 7 -40.05 4.58 -21.85
C PRO A 7 -38.96 3.61 -22.32
N ARG A 8 -38.25 4.02 -23.37
CA ARG A 8 -37.07 3.30 -23.89
C ARG A 8 -36.06 3.11 -22.75
N ARG A 9 -35.79 1.85 -22.41
CA ARG A 9 -34.76 1.45 -21.45
C ARG A 9 -33.43 2.13 -21.80
N ILE A 10 -32.85 2.81 -20.82
CA ILE A 10 -31.48 3.32 -20.85
C ILE A 10 -30.53 2.13 -21.14
N PRO A 11 -29.61 2.22 -22.10
CA PRO A 11 -28.71 1.11 -22.43
C PRO A 11 -27.72 0.82 -21.27
N ASN A 12 -27.77 -0.42 -20.75
CA ASN A 12 -26.69 -1.14 -20.05
C ASN A 12 -25.99 -0.46 -18.85
N GLU A 13 -26.70 -0.19 -17.76
CA GLU A 13 -26.09 0.09 -16.44
C GLU A 13 -25.40 -1.15 -15.80
N LYS A 14 -25.81 -2.38 -16.18
CA LYS A 14 -25.31 -3.63 -15.56
C LYS A 14 -23.80 -3.87 -15.74
N ASN A 15 -23.17 -3.30 -16.76
CA ASN A 15 -21.72 -3.47 -17.00
C ASN A 15 -20.85 -2.45 -16.25
N TRP A 16 -21.41 -1.36 -15.75
CA TRP A 16 -20.69 -0.29 -15.05
C TRP A 16 -20.79 -0.41 -13.54
N LEU A 17 -21.94 -0.89 -13.03
CA LEU A 17 -22.19 -1.19 -11.62
C LEU A 17 -21.28 -2.29 -11.02
N GLN A 18 -20.37 -2.87 -11.83
CA GLN A 18 -19.39 -3.87 -11.38
C GLN A 18 -18.01 -3.27 -11.05
N GLY A 19 -17.79 -1.97 -11.26
CA GLY A 19 -16.57 -1.27 -10.81
C GLY A 19 -16.63 -0.95 -9.32
N LYS A 20 -15.49 -1.02 -8.62
CA LYS A 20 -15.43 -0.74 -7.17
C LYS A 20 -15.26 0.77 -6.94
N ARG A 21 -16.12 1.36 -6.10
CA ARG A 21 -16.06 2.78 -5.67
C ARG A 21 -14.86 3.02 -4.77
N MET A 22 -13.79 3.65 -5.27
CA MET A 22 -12.59 3.95 -4.49
C MET A 22 -12.53 5.42 -4.13
N ARG A 23 -12.11 5.75 -2.91
CA ARG A 23 -11.76 7.12 -2.55
C ARG A 23 -10.36 7.45 -3.05
N LEU A 24 -10.15 8.70 -3.39
CA LEU A 24 -8.84 9.23 -3.78
C LEU A 24 -8.19 9.98 -2.60
N ARG A 25 -6.93 9.67 -2.32
CA ARG A 25 -6.04 10.47 -1.48
C ARG A 25 -4.85 10.95 -2.32
N ILE A 26 -4.43 12.19 -2.10
CA ILE A 26 -3.47 12.90 -2.95
C ILE A 26 -2.34 13.43 -2.07
N TYR A 27 -1.11 13.14 -2.47
CA TYR A 27 0.08 13.70 -1.86
C TYR A 27 0.95 14.37 -2.91
N THR A 28 1.70 15.37 -2.47
CA THR A 28 2.62 16.16 -3.28
C THR A 28 4.00 16.21 -2.61
N ASN A 29 4.99 16.76 -3.32
CA ASN A 29 6.39 16.87 -2.89
C ASN A 29 7.12 15.52 -2.74
N ILE A 30 6.74 14.52 -3.52
CA ILE A 30 7.39 13.19 -3.53
C ILE A 30 8.25 13.05 -4.80
N ILE A 31 9.14 14.01 -5.01
CA ILE A 31 10.11 13.99 -6.12
C ILE A 31 11.39 13.33 -5.58
N PRO A 32 11.92 12.29 -6.25
CA PRO A 32 13.21 11.70 -5.87
C PRO A 32 14.32 12.76 -5.84
N GLU A 33 15.20 12.70 -4.83
CA GLU A 33 16.31 13.64 -4.67
C GLU A 33 17.24 13.63 -5.89
N THR A 34 17.57 12.43 -6.35
CA THR A 34 18.35 12.22 -7.57
C THR A 34 17.42 11.98 -8.75
N PRO A 35 17.61 12.67 -9.89
CA PRO A 35 16.88 12.38 -11.11
C PRO A 35 16.95 10.89 -11.45
N ILE A 36 15.80 10.28 -11.70
CA ILE A 36 15.71 8.87 -12.06
C ILE A 36 16.20 8.71 -13.50
N THR A 37 17.37 8.11 -13.67
CA THR A 37 17.98 7.77 -14.97
C THR A 37 17.36 6.52 -15.57
N ASP A 38 17.13 5.49 -14.74
CA ASP A 38 16.42 4.27 -15.10
C ASP A 38 15.18 4.06 -14.20
N PRO A 39 13.95 4.18 -14.74
CA PRO A 39 12.73 3.87 -14.02
C PRO A 39 12.65 2.41 -13.50
N ALA A 40 13.38 1.47 -14.09
CA ALA A 40 13.41 0.10 -13.61
C ALA A 40 14.13 -0.02 -12.26
N GLU A 41 15.23 0.72 -12.06
CA GLU A 41 15.92 0.82 -10.77
C GLU A 41 14.99 1.38 -9.69
N LEU A 42 14.15 2.35 -10.03
CA LEU A 42 13.14 2.88 -9.12
C LEU A 42 12.12 1.80 -8.71
N ALA A 43 11.61 1.02 -9.66
CA ALA A 43 10.68 -0.06 -9.39
C ALA A 43 11.31 -1.16 -8.50
N GLU A 44 12.58 -1.49 -8.75
CA GLU A 44 13.36 -2.41 -7.93
C GLU A 44 13.59 -1.87 -6.53
N LYS A 45 13.99 -0.60 -6.40
CA LYS A 45 14.17 0.06 -5.11
C LYS A 45 12.91 0.00 -4.26
N ILE A 46 11.75 0.37 -4.83
CA ILE A 46 10.46 0.28 -4.13
C ILE A 46 10.13 -1.16 -3.75
N TYR A 47 10.36 -2.13 -4.64
CA TYR A 47 10.16 -3.55 -4.34
C TYR A 47 11.02 -4.01 -3.16
N ASN A 48 12.31 -3.67 -3.15
CA ASN A 48 13.23 -4.10 -2.11
C ASN A 48 12.83 -3.57 -0.73
N TYR A 49 12.42 -2.30 -0.65
CA TYR A 49 12.09 -1.64 0.60
C TYR A 49 10.66 -1.90 1.10
N LEU A 50 9.69 -2.13 0.21
CA LEU A 50 8.32 -2.47 0.64
C LEU A 50 8.13 -3.99 0.82
N GLY A 51 8.80 -4.80 -0.01
CA GLY A 51 8.65 -6.25 -0.02
C GLY A 51 7.25 -6.76 -0.39
N PRO A 52 7.07 -8.08 -0.61
CA PRO A 52 5.76 -8.70 -0.67
C PRO A 52 5.02 -8.62 0.67
N SER A 53 3.69 -8.55 0.60
CA SER A 53 2.84 -8.88 1.75
C SER A 53 2.99 -10.35 2.13
N VAL A 54 2.93 -10.62 3.43
CA VAL A 54 3.10 -11.97 3.98
C VAL A 54 1.89 -12.32 4.82
N VAL A 55 1.31 -13.47 4.53
CA VAL A 55 0.16 -14.01 5.27
C VAL A 55 0.60 -14.60 6.60
N ASP A 56 -0.25 -14.51 7.62
CA ASP A 56 -0.03 -15.20 8.90
C ASP A 56 -0.23 -16.72 8.78
N SER A 57 0.11 -17.46 9.85
CA SER A 57 -0.01 -18.92 9.90
C SER A 57 -1.44 -19.43 9.71
N THR A 58 -2.44 -18.58 9.97
CA THR A 58 -3.86 -18.94 9.83
C THR A 58 -4.35 -18.79 8.39
N GLY A 59 -3.61 -18.08 7.54
CA GLY A 59 -4.04 -17.73 6.21
C GLY A 59 -4.98 -16.51 6.18
N TRP A 60 -5.52 -16.09 7.32
CA TRP A 60 -6.62 -15.13 7.39
C TRP A 60 -6.16 -13.68 7.49
N GLY A 61 -5.05 -13.41 8.16
CA GLY A 61 -4.47 -12.08 8.34
C GLY A 61 -3.08 -11.94 7.73
N LEU A 62 -2.49 -10.76 7.90
CA LEU A 62 -1.15 -10.45 7.42
C LEU A 62 -0.18 -10.47 8.59
N LEU A 63 0.91 -11.23 8.44
CA LEU A 63 2.09 -11.10 9.26
C LEU A 63 2.85 -9.81 8.93
N ARG A 64 2.95 -9.47 7.65
CA ARG A 64 3.64 -8.26 7.17
C ARG A 64 2.81 -7.57 6.06
N PRO A 65 2.54 -6.26 6.17
CA PRO A 65 1.99 -5.49 5.05
C PRO A 65 3.03 -5.41 3.91
N GLY A 66 2.58 -5.15 2.69
CA GLY A 66 3.52 -5.08 1.56
C GLY A 66 2.84 -5.01 0.19
N LEU A 67 3.60 -5.36 -0.85
CA LEU A 67 3.12 -5.48 -2.22
C LEU A 67 2.27 -6.74 -2.42
N LEU A 68 1.17 -6.60 -3.16
CA LEU A 68 0.39 -7.74 -3.62
C LEU A 68 1.17 -8.52 -4.68
N THR A 69 1.60 -9.74 -4.35
CA THR A 69 2.38 -10.61 -5.23
C THR A 69 1.66 -11.92 -5.56
N LYS A 70 2.14 -12.64 -6.57
CA LYS A 70 1.71 -14.00 -6.88
C LYS A 70 1.92 -14.94 -5.71
N ARG A 71 3.05 -14.80 -5.00
CA ARG A 71 3.41 -15.62 -3.85
C ARG A 71 2.34 -15.57 -2.78
N LEU A 72 1.91 -14.37 -2.37
CA LEU A 72 0.83 -14.21 -1.40
C LEU A 72 -0.41 -15.02 -1.80
N ILE A 73 -0.82 -14.97 -3.06
CA ILE A 73 -2.04 -15.64 -3.53
C ILE A 73 -1.86 -17.15 -3.58
N ILE A 74 -0.69 -17.63 -3.98
CA ILE A 74 -0.35 -19.05 -3.96
C ILE A 74 -0.45 -19.58 -2.53
N ASP A 75 0.19 -18.92 -1.58
CA ASP A 75 0.25 -19.31 -0.17
C ASP A 75 -1.15 -19.33 0.44
N VAL A 76 -1.87 -18.23 0.26
CA VAL A 76 -3.22 -18.04 0.76
C VAL A 76 -4.20 -19.06 0.18
N CYS A 77 -4.21 -19.28 -1.14
CA CYS A 77 -5.08 -20.30 -1.75
C CYS A 77 -4.70 -21.72 -1.31
N SER A 78 -3.41 -21.98 -1.05
CA SER A 78 -2.96 -23.26 -0.49
C SER A 78 -3.55 -23.50 0.90
N LEU A 79 -3.39 -22.52 1.80
CA LEU A 79 -3.89 -22.58 3.19
C LEU A 79 -5.41 -22.79 3.24
N TRP A 80 -6.15 -22.16 2.34
CA TRP A 80 -7.61 -22.29 2.29
C TRP A 80 -8.13 -23.43 1.43
N LYS A 81 -7.26 -24.21 0.77
CA LYS A 81 -7.64 -25.21 -0.23
C LYS A 81 -8.58 -24.64 -1.30
N ALA A 82 -8.38 -23.37 -1.66
CA ALA A 82 -9.24 -22.64 -2.59
C ALA A 82 -8.79 -22.79 -4.05
N GLU A 83 -9.74 -22.80 -4.98
CA GLU A 83 -9.44 -22.87 -6.41
C GLU A 83 -8.74 -21.58 -6.87
N ARG A 84 -7.54 -21.73 -7.42
CA ARG A 84 -6.79 -20.62 -8.02
C ARG A 84 -7.29 -20.36 -9.44
N ARG A 85 -7.27 -19.10 -9.86
CA ARG A 85 -7.43 -18.78 -11.27
C ARG A 85 -6.23 -19.37 -12.04
N LYS A 86 -6.50 -20.15 -13.10
CA LYS A 86 -5.45 -20.85 -13.88
C LYS A 86 -4.37 -19.90 -14.42
N ASP A 87 -4.75 -18.68 -14.82
CA ASP A 87 -3.83 -17.65 -15.33
C ASP A 87 -3.67 -16.48 -14.33
N LEU A 88 -2.76 -16.61 -13.37
CA LEU A 88 -2.39 -15.53 -12.45
C LEU A 88 -1.46 -14.50 -13.12
N THR A 89 -2.05 -13.50 -13.76
CA THR A 89 -1.32 -12.35 -14.33
C THR A 89 -1.22 -11.21 -13.33
N ILE A 90 -0.34 -11.39 -12.35
CA ILE A 90 0.01 -10.40 -11.34
C ILE A 90 1.48 -10.05 -11.53
N TYR A 91 1.82 -8.82 -11.25
CA TYR A 91 3.19 -8.35 -11.35
C TYR A 91 3.74 -8.28 -9.93
N ASP A 92 4.80 -9.04 -9.68
CA ASP A 92 5.41 -9.10 -8.35
C ASP A 92 6.18 -7.81 -8.01
N ARG A 93 6.50 -7.02 -9.04
CA ARG A 93 7.18 -5.73 -8.94
C ARG A 93 6.27 -4.57 -9.39
N PRO A 94 6.52 -3.34 -8.90
CA PRO A 94 5.85 -2.16 -9.41
C PRO A 94 5.97 -2.02 -10.93
N GLN A 95 4.90 -1.53 -11.56
CA GLN A 95 4.80 -1.40 -13.01
C GLN A 95 5.11 0.03 -13.45
N ILE A 96 6.11 0.19 -14.31
CA ILE A 96 6.36 1.45 -15.00
C ILE A 96 5.44 1.59 -16.22
N ARG A 97 4.78 2.73 -16.34
CA ARG A 97 3.91 3.11 -17.46
C ARG A 97 4.11 4.58 -17.79
N GLY A 98 5.15 4.86 -18.58
CA GLY A 98 5.60 6.24 -18.82
C GLY A 98 6.18 6.84 -17.55
N GLU A 99 5.68 8.00 -17.15
CA GLU A 99 6.11 8.72 -15.93
C GLU A 99 5.44 8.20 -14.65
N TRP A 100 4.62 7.16 -14.76
CA TRP A 100 3.91 6.57 -13.65
C TRP A 100 4.52 5.24 -13.24
N LEU A 101 4.57 5.04 -11.93
CA LEU A 101 4.84 3.78 -11.28
C LEU A 101 3.59 3.32 -10.53
N PHE A 102 3.12 2.11 -10.81
CA PHE A 102 1.89 1.54 -10.25
C PHE A 102 2.16 0.25 -9.45
N PHE A 103 1.52 0.13 -8.29
CA PHE A 103 1.47 -1.13 -7.54
C PHE A 103 0.23 -1.18 -6.65
N ASP A 104 -0.08 -2.38 -6.16
CA ASP A 104 -1.10 -2.56 -5.13
C ASP A 104 -0.43 -2.91 -3.81
N TYR A 105 -0.81 -2.18 -2.76
CA TYR A 105 -0.29 -2.36 -1.41
C TYR A 105 -1.39 -2.89 -0.49
N LEU A 106 -1.08 -3.96 0.24
CA LEU A 106 -2.01 -4.65 1.13
C LEU A 106 -1.54 -4.50 2.58
N PHE A 107 -2.46 -4.11 3.46
CA PHE A 107 -2.22 -3.99 4.90
C PHE A 107 -3.49 -4.28 5.70
N SER A 108 -3.34 -4.53 7.00
CA SER A 108 -4.44 -4.83 7.91
C SER A 108 -4.26 -4.06 9.22
N LYS A 109 -5.36 -3.61 9.84
CA LYS A 109 -5.31 -3.01 11.19
C LYS A 109 -5.44 -4.09 12.26
N THR A 110 -4.78 -3.92 13.41
CA THR A 110 -4.85 -4.79 14.59
C THR A 110 -6.29 -4.96 15.11
N THR A 111 -7.03 -5.95 14.60
CA THR A 111 -8.29 -6.46 15.15
C THR A 111 -8.54 -7.89 14.66
N SER A 112 -9.26 -8.65 15.48
CA SER A 112 -9.29 -10.11 15.55
C SER A 112 -9.83 -10.91 14.36
N THR A 113 -10.29 -10.40 13.22
CA THR A 113 -10.87 -11.29 12.16
C THR A 113 -10.94 -10.60 10.80
N ASN A 114 -9.96 -10.74 9.89
CA ASN A 114 -9.93 -9.87 8.70
C ASN A 114 -9.53 -10.55 7.40
N PRO A 115 -10.48 -11.16 6.66
CA PRO A 115 -10.14 -12.22 5.73
C PRO A 115 -9.58 -11.65 4.42
N ILE A 116 -8.27 -11.82 4.22
CA ILE A 116 -7.55 -11.59 2.95
C ILE A 116 -8.36 -12.10 1.75
N ILE A 117 -9.17 -13.15 1.96
CA ILE A 117 -9.97 -13.84 0.96
C ILE A 117 -10.93 -12.91 0.25
N LYS A 118 -11.57 -12.00 0.97
CA LYS A 118 -12.52 -11.09 0.35
C LYS A 118 -11.79 -9.99 -0.39
N CYS A 119 -10.63 -9.57 0.09
CA CYS A 119 -9.77 -8.67 -0.67
C CYS A 119 -9.47 -9.31 -2.04
N LEU A 120 -8.91 -10.53 -2.04
CA LEU A 120 -8.53 -11.28 -3.25
C LEU A 120 -9.73 -11.62 -4.14
N THR A 121 -10.85 -12.07 -3.57
CA THR A 121 -12.10 -12.35 -4.31
C THR A 121 -12.66 -11.07 -4.93
N THR A 122 -12.62 -9.93 -4.22
CA THR A 122 -13.12 -8.65 -4.74
C THR A 122 -12.31 -8.19 -5.97
N ILE A 123 -10.98 -8.42 -5.97
CA ILE A 123 -10.13 -8.13 -7.14
C ILE A 123 -10.07 -9.29 -8.15
N GLY A 124 -10.87 -10.34 -7.94
CA GLY A 124 -11.04 -11.46 -8.87
C GLY A 124 -9.83 -12.40 -8.96
N LEU A 125 -9.06 -12.50 -7.89
CA LEU A 125 -7.85 -13.35 -7.80
C LEU A 125 -8.10 -14.69 -7.10
N ALA A 126 -9.16 -14.79 -6.30
CA ALA A 126 -9.62 -16.03 -5.67
C ALA A 126 -11.13 -16.19 -5.82
N LYS A 127 -11.64 -17.43 -5.68
CA LYS A 127 -13.06 -17.72 -5.49
C LYS A 127 -13.24 -18.42 -4.15
N TYR A 128 -14.05 -17.85 -3.28
CA TYR A 128 -14.44 -18.45 -2.02
C TYR A 128 -15.77 -17.81 -1.54
N GLY A 129 -16.55 -18.54 -0.74
CA GLY A 129 -17.91 -18.17 -0.33
C GLY A 129 -18.07 -16.75 0.27
N GLU A 130 -19.32 -16.33 0.48
CA GLU A 130 -19.62 -15.00 1.00
C GLU A 130 -19.09 -14.81 2.43
N THR A 131 -18.09 -13.95 2.58
CA THR A 131 -17.55 -13.51 3.88
C THR A 131 -17.61 -11.99 3.97
N LYS A 132 -17.89 -11.42 5.14
CA LYS A 132 -17.85 -9.95 5.33
C LYS A 132 -16.40 -9.51 5.56
N LEU A 133 -16.04 -8.33 5.04
CA LEU A 133 -14.70 -7.75 5.28
C LEU A 133 -14.80 -7.05 6.62
N THR A 134 -13.89 -7.39 7.52
CA THR A 134 -13.41 -6.46 8.52
C THR A 134 -11.91 -6.30 8.23
N ASN A 135 -11.43 -5.06 8.18
CA ASN A 135 -10.06 -4.56 8.34
C ASN A 135 -8.82 -5.06 7.54
N THR A 136 -8.95 -5.77 6.42
CA THR A 136 -7.85 -5.89 5.42
C THR A 136 -8.10 -4.96 4.24
N TYR A 137 -7.11 -4.13 3.90
CA TYR A 137 -7.22 -3.02 2.97
C TYR A 137 -6.25 -3.16 1.81
N LEU A 138 -6.77 -2.91 0.61
CA LEU A 138 -5.99 -2.81 -0.62
C LEU A 138 -6.01 -1.37 -1.08
N THR A 139 -4.83 -0.83 -1.32
CA THR A 139 -4.64 0.49 -1.91
C THR A 139 -3.89 0.36 -3.21
N THR A 140 -4.46 0.88 -4.29
CA THR A 140 -3.75 1.02 -5.57
C THR A 140 -3.01 2.34 -5.55
N VAL A 141 -1.70 2.26 -5.68
CA VAL A 141 -0.78 3.39 -5.63
C VAL A 141 -0.35 3.74 -7.05
N GLY A 142 -0.41 5.02 -7.39
CA GLY A 142 0.21 5.59 -8.58
C GLY A 142 1.12 6.75 -8.19
N LEU A 143 2.42 6.59 -8.40
CA LEU A 143 3.43 7.61 -8.20
C LEU A 143 3.83 8.18 -9.56
N ASN A 144 3.62 9.47 -9.77
CA ASN A 144 4.28 10.20 -10.86
C ASN A 144 5.63 10.72 -10.34
N TYR A 145 6.71 10.01 -10.69
CA TYR A 145 8.04 10.28 -10.16
C TYR A 145 8.71 11.53 -10.73
N LYS A 146 8.17 12.11 -11.81
CA LYS A 146 8.64 13.40 -12.35
C LYS A 146 7.91 14.59 -11.74
N GLN A 147 6.59 14.49 -11.58
CA GLN A 147 5.76 15.54 -11.01
C GLN A 147 5.75 15.56 -9.47
N GLY A 148 6.24 14.49 -8.83
CA GLY A 148 6.22 14.35 -7.37
C GLY A 148 4.82 14.18 -6.79
N THR A 149 3.90 13.67 -7.60
CA THR A 149 2.49 13.47 -7.22
C THR A 149 2.23 12.01 -6.95
N LEU A 150 1.64 11.72 -5.79
CA LEU A 150 1.27 10.37 -5.37
C LEU A 150 -0.24 10.32 -5.18
N LEU A 151 -0.88 9.45 -5.96
CA LEU A 151 -2.30 9.20 -5.91
C LEU A 151 -2.54 7.81 -5.33
N MET A 152 -3.39 7.74 -4.31
CA MET A 152 -3.79 6.48 -3.69
C MET A 152 -5.30 6.29 -3.84
N LEU A 153 -5.68 5.21 -4.54
CA LEU A 153 -7.07 4.77 -4.65
C LEU A 153 -7.33 3.68 -3.62
N TYR A 154 -8.28 3.90 -2.72
CA TYR A 154 -8.51 3.01 -1.59
C TYR A 154 -9.98 2.76 -1.31
N ASN A 155 -10.25 1.67 -0.58
CA ASN A 155 -11.56 1.33 -0.05
C ASN A 155 -11.43 1.08 1.45
N GLY A 156 -12.22 1.76 2.27
CA GLY A 156 -12.19 1.59 3.71
C GLY A 156 -12.66 2.85 4.43
N LYS A 157 -12.86 2.75 5.74
CA LYS A 157 -13.15 3.90 6.60
C LYS A 157 -12.02 4.04 7.59
N LYS A 158 -11.59 5.29 7.86
CA LYS A 158 -10.58 5.60 8.88
C LYS A 158 -9.24 4.88 8.63
N ILE A 159 -8.82 4.80 7.38
CA ILE A 159 -7.52 4.20 7.00
C ILE A 159 -6.51 5.25 6.52
N GLU A 160 -6.94 6.51 6.47
CA GLU A 160 -6.16 7.65 6.04
C GLU A 160 -4.81 7.78 6.78
N PRO A 161 -4.70 7.54 8.11
CA PRO A 161 -3.39 7.53 8.78
C PRO A 161 -2.41 6.48 8.24
N GLN A 162 -2.90 5.28 7.87
CA GLN A 162 -2.05 4.24 7.29
C GLN A 162 -1.60 4.58 5.87
N LEU A 163 -2.42 5.32 5.12
CA LEU A 163 -2.01 5.86 3.83
C LEU A 163 -0.92 6.93 4.01
N ASP A 164 -1.01 7.71 5.08
CA ASP A 164 0.00 8.71 5.43
C ASP A 164 1.33 8.05 5.82
N ASP A 165 1.30 6.95 6.57
CA ASP A 165 2.46 6.11 6.86
C ASP A 165 3.12 5.60 5.57
N LEU A 166 2.32 5.08 4.62
CA LEU A 166 2.83 4.60 3.34
C LEU A 166 3.43 5.74 2.49
N ALA A 167 2.79 6.91 2.46
CA ALA A 167 3.31 8.07 1.75
C ALA A 167 4.63 8.57 2.36
N TYR A 168 4.73 8.55 3.70
CA TYR A 168 5.96 8.87 4.42
C TYR A 168 7.08 7.88 4.10
N VAL A 169 6.82 6.57 4.14
CA VAL A 169 7.77 5.53 3.74
C VAL A 169 8.23 5.73 2.28
N LEU A 170 7.30 5.98 1.35
CA LEU A 170 7.66 6.22 -0.06
C LEU A 170 8.56 7.44 -0.23
N SER A 171 8.27 8.53 0.49
CA SER A 171 9.14 9.71 0.47
C SER A 171 10.55 9.39 0.96
N HIS A 172 10.66 8.58 2.02
CA HIS A 172 11.95 8.17 2.56
C HIS A 172 12.73 7.25 1.62
N ILE A 173 12.07 6.28 0.98
CA ILE A 173 12.68 5.41 -0.04
C ILE A 173 13.30 6.25 -1.16
N LEU A 174 12.61 7.33 -1.53
CA LEU A 174 13.00 8.23 -2.62
C LEU A 174 14.00 9.32 -2.21
N LYS A 175 14.34 9.40 -0.91
CA LYS A 175 15.05 10.55 -0.31
C LYS A 175 14.37 11.89 -0.62
N ALA A 176 13.05 11.86 -0.87
CA ALA A 176 12.26 13.03 -1.22
C ALA A 176 12.00 13.90 0.02
N PRO A 177 11.68 15.20 -0.16
CA PRO A 177 11.18 16.04 0.92
C PRO A 177 9.95 15.42 1.61
N LYS A 178 9.68 15.87 2.84
CA LYS A 178 8.50 15.42 3.58
C LYS A 178 7.23 15.69 2.75
N PRO A 179 6.39 14.67 2.51
CA PRO A 179 5.21 14.80 1.67
C PRO A 179 4.19 15.77 2.28
N LYS A 180 3.44 16.45 1.40
CA LYS A 180 2.31 17.30 1.78
C LYS A 180 1.01 16.64 1.32
N ILE A 181 -0.01 16.68 2.18
CA ILE A 181 -1.34 16.16 1.87
C ILE A 181 -2.11 17.25 1.12
N ALA A 182 -2.69 16.94 -0.03
CA ALA A 182 -3.61 17.85 -0.70
C ALA A 182 -5.02 17.69 -0.12
N GLU A 183 -5.54 18.75 0.49
CA GLU A 183 -6.88 18.73 1.05
C GLU A 183 -7.93 18.80 -0.06
N ILE A 184 -8.95 17.94 0.02
CA ILE A 184 -10.09 18.00 -0.91
C ILE A 184 -11.02 19.12 -0.43
N THR A 185 -10.83 20.32 -0.96
CA THR A 185 -11.63 21.52 -0.64
C THR A 185 -12.76 21.73 -1.66
N THR A 186 -13.70 22.64 -1.36
CA THR A 186 -14.70 23.06 -2.34
C THR A 186 -14.05 23.72 -3.58
N PRO A 187 -13.10 24.68 -3.44
CA PRO A 187 -12.40 25.24 -4.60
C PRO A 187 -11.68 24.20 -5.47
N LEU A 188 -11.03 23.19 -4.88
CA LEU A 188 -10.43 22.09 -5.64
C LEU A 188 -11.50 21.36 -6.46
N LEU A 189 -12.60 20.99 -5.81
CA LEU A 189 -13.68 20.24 -6.45
C LEU A 189 -14.36 21.02 -7.58
N THR A 190 -14.58 22.34 -7.43
CA THR A 190 -15.21 23.14 -8.50
C THR A 190 -14.27 23.36 -9.67
N LYS A 191 -12.96 23.58 -9.43
CA LYS A 191 -11.95 23.62 -10.50
C LYS A 191 -11.87 22.30 -11.23
N PHE A 192 -11.86 21.18 -10.51
CA PHE A 192 -11.77 19.86 -11.12
C PHE A 192 -13.06 19.52 -11.90
N ALA A 193 -14.24 19.87 -11.37
CA ALA A 193 -15.50 19.73 -12.10
C ALA A 193 -15.49 20.53 -13.42
N ALA A 194 -14.92 21.74 -13.42
CA ALA A 194 -14.84 22.57 -14.62
C ALA A 194 -13.86 21.99 -15.65
N TYR A 195 -12.73 21.42 -15.19
CA TYR A 195 -11.83 20.66 -16.04
C TYR A 195 -12.54 19.46 -16.69
N LEU A 196 -13.28 18.67 -15.90
CA LEU A 196 -14.01 17.50 -16.42
C LEU A 196 -15.12 17.89 -17.39
N GLU A 197 -15.87 18.97 -17.15
CA GLU A 197 -16.91 19.43 -18.08
C GLU A 197 -16.33 19.93 -19.41
N SER A 198 -15.22 20.67 -19.36
CA SER A 198 -14.58 21.22 -20.56
C SER A 198 -13.78 20.19 -21.35
N SER A 199 -13.45 19.05 -20.74
CA SER A 199 -12.69 18.00 -21.39
C SER A 199 -13.56 17.21 -22.38
N PRO A 200 -13.13 17.03 -23.64
CA PRO A 200 -13.89 16.24 -24.63
C PRO A 200 -13.96 14.74 -24.27
N ARG A 201 -13.16 14.32 -23.27
CA ARG A 201 -13.05 12.93 -22.83
C ARG A 201 -14.17 12.54 -21.85
N TRP A 202 -14.64 13.48 -21.04
CA TRP A 202 -15.54 13.21 -19.93
C TRP A 202 -16.96 13.66 -20.28
N GLN A 203 -17.93 12.84 -19.88
CA GLN A 203 -19.35 13.14 -20.04
C GLN A 203 -19.98 13.24 -18.66
N LEU A 204 -20.71 14.32 -18.42
CA LEU A 204 -21.57 14.42 -17.25
C LEU A 204 -22.73 13.40 -17.37
N LYS A 205 -22.87 12.54 -16.36
CA LYS A 205 -23.89 11.48 -16.28
C LYS A 205 -24.84 11.63 -15.11
N GLY A 206 -24.53 12.51 -14.16
CA GLY A 206 -25.43 12.77 -13.04
C GLY A 206 -25.10 14.09 -12.36
N TRP A 207 -26.14 14.79 -11.93
CA TRP A 207 -26.06 16.03 -11.19
C TRP A 207 -27.07 15.99 -10.04
N VAL A 208 -26.60 16.23 -8.82
CA VAL A 208 -27.44 16.45 -7.64
C VAL A 208 -27.23 17.88 -7.15
N SER A 209 -28.31 18.66 -7.07
CA SER A 209 -28.29 20.05 -6.60
C SER A 209 -27.84 20.15 -5.14
N LYS A 210 -27.53 21.36 -4.68
CA LYS A 210 -27.15 21.61 -3.29
C LYS A 210 -28.26 21.20 -2.30
N GLU A 211 -29.52 21.27 -2.73
CA GLU A 211 -30.72 20.87 -1.99
C GLU A 211 -31.00 19.36 -2.05
N GLY A 212 -30.15 18.58 -2.73
CA GLY A 212 -30.29 17.13 -2.83
C GLY A 212 -31.23 16.64 -3.93
N ARG A 213 -31.65 17.51 -4.86
CA ARG A 213 -32.51 17.12 -5.98
C ARG A 213 -31.68 16.66 -7.17
N THR A 214 -32.05 15.52 -7.76
CA THR A 214 -31.48 15.09 -9.04
C THR A 214 -31.92 16.04 -10.14
N ILE A 215 -30.96 16.53 -10.93
CA ILE A 215 -31.23 17.40 -12.08
C ILE A 215 -31.15 16.55 -13.36
N GLU A 216 -32.18 16.66 -14.20
CA GLU A 216 -32.19 16.00 -15.51
C GLU A 216 -31.13 16.60 -16.43
N LEU A 217 -30.36 15.76 -17.11
CA LEU A 217 -29.23 16.21 -17.93
C LEU A 217 -29.68 17.02 -19.16
N ASP A 218 -30.89 16.77 -19.67
CA ASP A 218 -31.45 17.54 -20.79
C ASP A 218 -31.68 19.00 -20.39
N LEU A 219 -32.12 19.25 -19.15
CA LEU A 219 -32.23 20.61 -18.59
C LEU A 219 -30.87 21.29 -18.47
N VAL A 220 -29.83 20.52 -18.10
CA VAL A 220 -28.45 21.03 -18.03
C VAL A 220 -27.97 21.48 -19.42
N GLN A 221 -28.30 20.73 -20.47
CA GLN A 221 -27.93 21.10 -21.84
C GLN A 221 -28.73 22.28 -22.37
N GLN A 222 -30.03 22.34 -22.10
CA GLN A 222 -30.90 23.44 -22.52
C GLN A 222 -30.50 24.77 -21.88
N ASN A 223 -30.14 24.76 -20.59
CA ASN A 223 -29.76 25.96 -19.82
C ASN A 223 -28.25 25.99 -19.50
N LYS A 224 -27.41 25.63 -20.49
CA LYS A 224 -25.97 25.37 -20.28
C LYS A 224 -25.24 26.47 -19.50
N GLN A 225 -25.46 27.75 -19.83
CA GLN A 225 -24.74 28.84 -19.18
C GLN A 225 -25.08 28.99 -17.68
N GLU A 226 -26.34 28.78 -17.30
CA GLU A 226 -26.78 28.81 -15.90
C GLU A 226 -26.08 27.69 -15.12
N TYR A 227 -26.11 26.47 -15.64
CA TYR A 227 -25.50 25.32 -14.97
C TYR A 227 -23.98 25.40 -14.96
N LEU A 228 -23.32 25.94 -15.98
CA LEU A 228 -21.88 26.23 -15.92
C LEU A 228 -21.54 27.18 -14.77
N ASN A 229 -22.38 28.19 -14.52
CA ASN A 229 -22.19 29.10 -13.39
C ASN A 229 -22.40 28.36 -12.05
N LYS A 230 -23.45 27.53 -11.92
CA LYS A 230 -23.70 26.70 -10.73
C LYS A 230 -22.56 25.72 -10.44
N LEU A 231 -22.00 25.11 -11.49
CA LEU A 231 -20.86 24.21 -11.42
C LEU A 231 -19.64 24.92 -10.85
N LYS A 232 -19.28 26.08 -11.41
CA LYS A 232 -18.13 26.90 -10.98
C LYS A 232 -18.28 27.44 -9.55
N ARG A 233 -19.51 27.75 -9.13
CA ARG A 233 -19.82 28.24 -7.78
C ARG A 233 -19.92 27.14 -6.71
N GLY A 234 -19.94 25.87 -7.11
CA GLY A 234 -20.14 24.77 -6.16
C GLY A 234 -21.58 24.64 -5.65
N GLU A 235 -22.57 25.08 -6.44
CA GLU A 235 -24.00 24.97 -6.12
C GLU A 235 -24.55 23.58 -6.46
N TRP A 236 -23.85 22.54 -6.00
CA TRP A 236 -24.16 21.14 -6.23
C TRP A 236 -23.68 20.28 -5.07
N GLN A 237 -24.39 19.19 -4.80
CA GLN A 237 -24.02 18.21 -3.79
C GLN A 237 -23.17 17.09 -4.38
N SER A 238 -23.49 16.64 -5.61
CA SER A 238 -22.76 15.56 -6.27
C SER A 238 -22.76 15.73 -7.80
N LEU A 239 -21.64 15.44 -8.43
CA LEU A 239 -21.49 15.37 -9.89
C LEU A 239 -20.85 14.04 -10.28
N LEU A 240 -21.46 13.33 -11.24
CA LEU A 240 -20.94 12.09 -11.78
C LEU A 240 -20.47 12.30 -13.21
N PHE A 241 -19.17 12.14 -13.45
CA PHE A 241 -18.55 12.16 -14.76
C PHE A 241 -18.15 10.76 -15.19
N GLN A 242 -18.20 10.47 -16.48
CA GLN A 242 -17.84 9.17 -17.05
C GLN A 242 -17.06 9.31 -18.35
N ASP A 243 -16.00 8.53 -18.51
CA ASP A 243 -15.28 8.37 -19.78
C ASP A 243 -15.31 6.90 -20.24
N LYS A 244 -14.43 6.47 -21.15
CA LYS A 244 -14.35 5.06 -21.59
C LYS A 244 -13.69 4.10 -20.58
N TYR A 245 -12.92 4.59 -19.61
CA TYR A 245 -12.12 3.82 -18.66
C TYR A 245 -12.72 3.78 -17.25
N SER A 246 -13.31 4.89 -16.80
CA SER A 246 -13.73 5.12 -15.42
C SER A 246 -14.92 6.09 -15.29
N GLN A 247 -15.44 6.18 -14.06
CA GLN A 247 -16.33 7.24 -13.59
C GLN A 247 -15.66 7.97 -12.43
N ILE A 248 -15.90 9.28 -12.33
CA ILE A 248 -15.47 10.12 -11.22
C ILE A 248 -16.72 10.76 -10.61
N ASN A 249 -16.91 10.54 -9.32
CA ASN A 249 -17.95 11.20 -8.55
C ASN A 249 -17.31 12.25 -7.63
N LEU A 250 -17.67 13.51 -7.83
CA LEU A 250 -17.31 14.62 -6.97
C LEU A 250 -18.46 14.87 -6.00
N ALA A 251 -18.17 15.04 -4.71
CA ALA A 251 -19.21 15.33 -3.73
C ALA A 251 -18.80 16.45 -2.76
N ILE A 252 -19.71 17.43 -2.59
CA ILE A 252 -19.61 18.52 -1.62
C ILE A 252 -20.69 18.30 -0.56
N GLY A 253 -20.30 17.70 0.56
CA GLY A 253 -21.13 17.56 1.74
C GLY A 253 -20.84 18.64 2.80
N PRO A 254 -21.75 18.82 3.78
CA PRO A 254 -21.55 19.75 4.89
C PRO A 254 -20.25 19.50 5.65
N ARG A 255 -19.96 18.23 5.94
CA ARG A 255 -18.77 17.80 6.70
C ARG A 255 -17.68 17.16 5.84
N THR A 256 -18.04 16.61 4.68
CA THR A 256 -17.11 15.79 3.88
C THR A 256 -17.10 16.24 2.45
N LYS A 257 -15.91 16.38 1.89
CA LYS A 257 -15.67 16.65 0.47
C LYS A 257 -14.87 15.47 -0.05
N THR A 258 -15.28 14.89 -1.18
CA THR A 258 -14.68 13.64 -1.66
C THR A 258 -14.58 13.58 -3.17
N ILE A 259 -13.53 12.92 -3.64
CA ILE A 259 -13.38 12.45 -5.01
C ILE A 259 -13.42 10.92 -4.94
N ASP A 260 -14.47 10.33 -5.50
CA ASP A 260 -14.56 8.88 -5.66
C ASP A 260 -14.30 8.50 -7.13
N VAL A 261 -13.50 7.47 -7.34
CA VAL A 261 -13.08 6.98 -8.65
C VAL A 261 -13.53 5.54 -8.81
N PHE A 262 -14.16 5.24 -9.95
CA PHE A 262 -14.64 3.91 -10.32
C PHE A 262 -13.96 3.52 -11.62
N ILE A 263 -13.02 2.57 -11.57
CA ILE A 263 -12.34 2.09 -12.78
C ILE A 263 -13.01 0.79 -13.23
N LYS A 264 -13.28 0.63 -14.53
CA LYS A 264 -13.82 -0.63 -15.05
C LYS A 264 -12.92 -1.80 -14.67
N LYS A 265 -13.53 -2.91 -14.24
CA LYS A 265 -12.85 -4.14 -13.81
C LYS A 265 -11.72 -4.59 -14.75
N LYS A 266 -11.94 -4.53 -16.07
CA LYS A 266 -10.95 -4.96 -17.07
C LYS A 266 -9.66 -4.13 -17.07
N PHE A 267 -9.73 -2.86 -16.66
CA PHE A 267 -8.61 -1.93 -16.59
C PHE A 267 -8.02 -1.85 -15.18
N TYR A 268 -8.83 -2.11 -14.15
CA TYR A 268 -8.41 -2.06 -12.75
C TYR A 268 -7.75 -3.34 -12.27
N ASN A 269 -8.40 -4.49 -12.47
CA ASN A 269 -7.96 -5.76 -11.89
C ASN A 269 -6.59 -6.17 -12.44
N PRO A 270 -5.74 -6.81 -11.62
CA PRO A 270 -4.50 -7.40 -12.11
C PRO A 270 -4.75 -8.32 -13.32
N GLY A 271 -3.94 -8.16 -14.35
CA GLY A 271 -4.09 -8.86 -15.61
C GLY A 271 -3.37 -8.17 -16.77
N PRO A 272 -3.29 -8.80 -17.95
CA PRO A 272 -2.65 -8.23 -19.13
C PRO A 272 -3.40 -6.99 -19.67
N LYS A 273 -4.69 -6.87 -19.35
CA LYS A 273 -5.54 -5.74 -19.76
C LYS A 273 -5.53 -4.57 -18.76
N ARG A 274 -4.82 -4.71 -17.64
CA ARG A 274 -4.71 -3.65 -16.63
C ARG A 274 -4.01 -2.43 -17.23
N ASP A 275 -4.68 -1.29 -17.19
CA ASP A 275 -4.12 -0.01 -17.61
C ASP A 275 -4.77 1.12 -16.80
N LEU A 276 -4.02 1.59 -15.80
CA LEU A 276 -4.45 2.66 -14.89
C LEU A 276 -4.02 4.05 -15.36
N ARG A 277 -3.02 4.11 -16.25
CA ARG A 277 -2.39 5.36 -16.68
C ARG A 277 -3.41 6.38 -17.20
N PRO A 278 -4.36 6.02 -18.09
CA PRO A 278 -5.31 6.99 -18.61
C PRO A 278 -6.15 7.66 -17.51
N VAL A 279 -6.45 6.96 -16.41
CA VAL A 279 -7.26 7.52 -15.32
C VAL A 279 -6.40 8.42 -14.44
N PHE A 280 -5.20 7.95 -14.06
CA PHE A 280 -4.30 8.71 -13.19
C PHE A 280 -3.77 9.99 -13.87
N GLU A 281 -3.54 9.98 -15.18
CA GLU A 281 -3.17 11.18 -15.94
C GLU A 281 -4.27 12.25 -15.89
N GLU A 282 -5.54 11.89 -15.99
CA GLU A 282 -6.65 12.86 -15.90
C GLU A 282 -6.81 13.39 -14.47
N LEU A 283 -6.64 12.53 -13.48
CA LEU A 283 -6.64 12.95 -12.07
C LEU A 283 -5.52 13.98 -11.84
N ALA A 284 -4.28 13.68 -12.27
CA ALA A 284 -3.15 14.59 -12.09
C ALA A 284 -3.31 15.91 -12.86
N LYS A 285 -3.85 15.89 -14.08
CA LYS A 285 -4.09 17.11 -14.88
C LYS A 285 -5.17 18.00 -14.29
N GLY A 286 -6.28 17.41 -13.82
CA GLY A 286 -7.43 18.17 -13.36
C GLY A 286 -7.38 18.56 -11.88
N ILE A 287 -6.59 17.88 -11.07
CA ILE A 287 -6.44 18.16 -9.64
C ILE A 287 -5.32 19.18 -9.45
N THR A 288 -5.69 20.41 -9.12
CA THR A 288 -4.76 21.47 -8.73
C THR A 288 -5.02 21.83 -7.26
N PRO A 289 -4.23 21.29 -6.31
CA PRO A 289 -4.43 21.55 -4.89
C PRO A 289 -4.33 23.05 -4.58
N ASP A 290 -5.34 23.58 -3.89
CA ASP A 290 -5.37 24.96 -3.37
C ASP A 290 -4.95 25.03 -1.91
N LYS A 291 -5.04 23.92 -1.18
CA LYS A 291 -4.64 23.80 0.22
C LYS A 291 -3.83 22.53 0.47
N LEU A 292 -2.68 22.72 1.10
CA LEU A 292 -1.77 21.66 1.50
C LEU A 292 -1.64 21.63 3.01
N SER A 293 -1.59 20.43 3.59
CA SER A 293 -1.33 20.22 5.01
C SER A 293 -0.10 19.33 5.22
N ASP A 294 0.51 19.48 6.39
CA ASP A 294 1.63 18.63 6.77
C ASP A 294 1.19 17.20 6.99
N LEU A 295 2.01 16.26 6.51
CA LEU A 295 1.82 14.85 6.79
C LEU A 295 2.29 14.55 8.22
N THR A 296 1.45 13.85 8.98
CA THR A 296 1.82 13.27 10.28
C THR A 296 1.68 11.76 10.17
N HIS A 297 2.77 11.04 10.42
CA HIS A 297 2.76 9.58 10.46
C HIS A 297 2.30 9.09 11.85
N SER A 298 1.79 7.88 11.90
CA SER A 298 1.23 7.26 13.11
C SER A 298 2.33 6.93 14.11
N ASN A 299 2.14 7.29 15.38
CA ASN A 299 3.03 6.85 16.46
C ASN A 299 2.81 5.36 16.81
N ASN A 300 1.59 4.87 16.66
CA ASN A 300 1.19 3.52 17.09
C ASN A 300 1.40 2.44 16.00
N ASP A 301 1.63 2.85 14.75
CA ASP A 301 1.78 1.96 13.58
C ASP A 301 0.80 0.76 13.56
N GLU A 302 -0.51 1.03 13.69
CA GLU A 302 -1.56 -0.02 13.82
C GLU A 302 -1.57 -1.05 12.68
N ALA A 303 -0.96 -0.73 11.54
CA ALA A 303 -0.88 -1.59 10.37
C ALA A 303 0.52 -2.18 10.12
N ASN A 304 1.46 -1.93 11.03
CA ASN A 304 2.87 -2.36 10.95
C ASN A 304 3.59 -1.89 9.67
N ILE A 305 3.17 -0.78 9.06
CA ILE A 305 3.78 -0.28 7.81
C ILE A 305 5.18 0.27 8.10
N LEU A 306 5.32 1.07 9.17
CA LEU A 306 6.61 1.65 9.56
C LEU A 306 7.56 0.55 10.06
N ARG A 307 7.04 -0.41 10.82
CA ARG A 307 7.78 -1.60 11.28
C ARG A 307 8.26 -2.45 10.10
N ALA A 308 7.37 -2.81 9.18
CA ALA A 308 7.75 -3.61 8.01
C ALA A 308 8.84 -2.92 7.18
N TYR A 309 8.72 -1.61 6.98
CA TYR A 309 9.76 -0.83 6.31
C TYR A 309 11.10 -0.83 7.08
N THR A 310 11.06 -0.73 8.42
CA THR A 310 12.24 -0.82 9.29
C THR A 310 12.95 -2.17 9.14
N GLU A 311 12.20 -3.27 9.17
CA GLU A 311 12.73 -4.62 8.96
C GLU A 311 13.38 -4.76 7.58
N ARG A 312 12.73 -4.26 6.51
CA ARG A 312 13.30 -4.28 5.15
C ARG A 312 14.57 -3.47 5.01
N ARG A 313 14.63 -2.30 5.63
CA ARG A 313 15.84 -1.47 5.67
C ARG A 313 17.01 -2.22 6.31
N GLY A 314 16.75 -2.95 7.40
CA GLY A 314 17.74 -3.82 8.03
C GLY A 314 18.25 -4.92 7.11
N ILE A 315 17.34 -5.66 6.47
CA ILE A 315 17.70 -6.75 5.54
C ILE A 315 18.57 -6.21 4.38
N ILE A 316 18.19 -5.08 3.80
CA ILE A 316 18.96 -4.45 2.72
C ILE A 316 20.35 -4.02 3.18
N ALA A 317 20.46 -3.43 4.38
CA ALA A 317 21.74 -3.04 4.96
C ALA A 317 22.67 -4.25 5.13
N VAL A 318 22.16 -5.35 5.66
CA VAL A 318 22.95 -6.58 5.86
C VAL A 318 23.34 -7.22 4.52
N LEU A 319 22.44 -7.32 3.55
CA LEU A 319 22.77 -7.82 2.21
C LEU A 319 23.88 -7.00 1.57
N LYS A 320 23.82 -5.67 1.68
CA LYS A 320 24.84 -4.78 1.15
C LYS A 320 26.17 -4.92 1.89
N LEU A 321 26.14 -5.04 3.22
CA LEU A 321 27.34 -5.28 4.04
C LEU A 321 28.04 -6.57 3.63
N GLU A 322 27.31 -7.69 3.53
CA GLU A 322 27.87 -9.00 3.16
C GLU A 322 28.50 -8.94 1.76
N LYS A 323 27.81 -8.30 0.81
CA LYS A 323 28.29 -8.17 -0.57
C LYS A 323 29.52 -7.27 -0.68
N GLU A 324 29.48 -6.07 -0.12
CA GLU A 324 30.49 -5.04 -0.37
C GLU A 324 31.71 -5.16 0.55
N LYS A 325 31.51 -5.48 1.83
CA LYS A 325 32.61 -5.56 2.81
C LYS A 325 33.10 -6.97 3.07
N HIS A 326 32.22 -7.97 2.98
CA HIS A 326 32.60 -9.36 3.23
C HIS A 326 32.78 -10.16 1.95
N GLN A 327 32.45 -9.56 0.79
CA GLN A 327 32.60 -10.16 -0.53
C GLN A 327 31.91 -11.53 -0.64
N LYS A 328 30.78 -11.67 0.04
CA LYS A 328 29.96 -12.88 0.03
C LYS A 328 28.71 -12.68 -0.79
N GLU A 329 28.31 -13.72 -1.50
CA GLU A 329 26.96 -13.80 -2.02
C GLU A 329 25.99 -14.02 -0.85
N ALA A 330 24.99 -13.17 -0.77
CA ALA A 330 23.97 -13.20 0.27
C ALA A 330 22.58 -13.09 -0.36
N PHE A 331 21.65 -13.91 0.12
CA PHE A 331 20.31 -14.03 -0.43
C PHE A 331 19.25 -13.75 0.65
N ASP A 332 18.26 -12.94 0.29
CA ASP A 332 17.08 -12.67 1.12
C ASP A 332 16.14 -13.87 1.13
N VAL A 333 16.03 -14.52 2.28
CA VAL A 333 15.10 -15.64 2.53
C VAL A 333 14.08 -15.31 3.63
N SER A 334 13.96 -14.03 4.01
CA SER A 334 13.08 -13.55 5.09
C SER A 334 11.59 -13.86 4.88
N TYR A 335 11.20 -14.23 3.66
CA TYR A 335 9.83 -14.62 3.32
C TYR A 335 9.59 -16.12 3.37
N GLU A 336 10.64 -16.93 3.53
CA GLU A 336 10.60 -18.39 3.49
C GLU A 336 10.41 -19.04 4.86
N PHE A 337 10.43 -18.25 5.94
CA PHE A 337 10.20 -18.72 7.31
C PHE A 337 11.17 -19.81 7.78
N GLN A 338 12.42 -19.74 7.31
CA GLN A 338 13.45 -20.72 7.67
C GLN A 338 14.01 -20.55 9.09
N GLY A 339 13.53 -19.54 9.82
CA GLY A 339 14.04 -19.17 11.14
C GLY A 339 15.27 -18.27 11.09
N TYR A 340 15.57 -17.71 9.92
CA TYR A 340 16.58 -16.67 9.67
C TYR A 340 16.19 -15.87 8.41
N ASP A 341 16.78 -14.68 8.22
CA ASP A 341 16.40 -13.74 7.16
C ASP A 341 17.30 -13.81 5.92
N ILE A 342 18.60 -14.06 6.11
CA ILE A 342 19.60 -14.00 5.03
C ILE A 342 20.46 -15.26 5.04
N LYS A 343 20.66 -15.84 3.86
CA LYS A 343 21.60 -16.94 3.63
C LYS A 343 22.87 -16.40 2.98
N ALA A 344 24.02 -16.51 3.66
CA ALA A 344 25.33 -16.08 3.16
C ALA A 344 26.38 -17.17 3.48
N GLU A 345 26.47 -18.19 2.62
CA GLU A 345 27.16 -19.45 2.95
C GLU A 345 28.60 -19.23 3.46
N PRO A 346 29.01 -19.91 4.55
CA PRO A 346 28.26 -20.94 5.29
C PRO A 346 27.34 -20.40 6.41
N ILE A 347 27.14 -19.08 6.48
CA ILE A 347 26.47 -18.37 7.59
C ILE A 347 24.98 -18.21 7.32
N LEU A 348 24.19 -18.40 8.37
CA LEU A 348 22.76 -18.07 8.42
C LEU A 348 22.56 -16.84 9.30
N ILE A 349 21.91 -15.81 8.79
CA ILE A 349 21.84 -14.51 9.46
C ILE A 349 20.39 -14.15 9.77
N GLU A 350 20.12 -13.88 11.04
CA GLU A 350 18.88 -13.25 11.51
C GLU A 350 19.08 -11.75 11.69
N VAL A 351 18.15 -10.94 11.17
CA VAL A 351 18.29 -9.48 11.16
C VAL A 351 17.30 -8.86 12.13
N LYS A 352 17.82 -8.09 13.10
CA LYS A 352 17.00 -7.31 14.04
C LYS A 352 17.22 -5.83 13.81
N ALA A 353 16.21 -5.16 13.25
CA ALA A 353 16.29 -3.76 12.84
C ALA A 353 15.49 -2.85 13.78
N PHE A 354 16.10 -1.72 14.16
CA PHE A 354 15.50 -0.73 15.04
C PHE A 354 15.52 0.64 14.36
N ARG A 355 14.38 1.34 14.41
CA ARG A 355 14.22 2.64 13.77
C ARG A 355 15.13 3.71 14.39
N ASP A 356 15.20 3.75 15.72
CA ASP A 356 15.89 4.79 16.49
C ASP A 356 16.94 4.20 17.44
N SER A 357 17.50 5.05 18.32
CA SER A 357 18.51 4.73 19.32
C SER A 357 17.93 4.39 20.71
N SER A 358 16.61 4.26 20.84
CA SER A 358 15.96 3.87 22.10
C SER A 358 16.29 2.42 22.47
N TYR A 359 15.90 1.98 23.67
CA TYR A 359 16.23 0.65 24.18
C TYR A 359 15.80 -0.49 23.21
N LYS A 360 16.74 -1.38 22.86
CA LYS A 360 16.61 -2.35 21.76
C LYS A 360 16.65 -3.80 22.26
N PRO A 361 15.57 -4.36 22.81
CA PRO A 361 15.55 -5.77 23.13
C PRO A 361 15.53 -6.60 21.84
N ILE A 362 16.35 -7.65 21.79
CA ILE A 362 16.25 -8.65 20.72
C ILE A 362 15.13 -9.61 21.07
N GLN A 363 14.17 -9.77 20.17
CA GLN A 363 13.10 -10.76 20.29
C GLN A 363 13.23 -11.78 19.16
N LEU A 364 13.33 -13.05 19.53
CA LEU A 364 13.30 -14.18 18.59
C LEU A 364 11.93 -14.86 18.64
N THR A 365 11.38 -15.19 17.48
CA THR A 365 10.23 -16.10 17.41
C THR A 365 10.64 -17.50 17.87
N GLN A 366 9.68 -18.36 18.19
CA GLN A 366 9.98 -19.75 18.55
C GLN A 366 10.79 -20.47 17.47
N ASN A 367 10.47 -20.24 16.19
CA ASN A 367 11.17 -20.85 15.06
C ASN A 367 12.61 -20.33 14.94
N GLU A 368 12.82 -19.02 15.06
CA GLU A 368 14.16 -18.41 15.09
C GLU A 368 14.99 -18.96 16.26
N TYR A 369 14.42 -19.05 17.46
CA TYR A 369 15.12 -19.58 18.63
C TYR A 369 15.47 -21.07 18.50
N GLN A 370 14.58 -21.88 17.92
CA GLN A 370 14.86 -23.28 17.63
C GLN A 370 15.99 -23.43 16.59
N THR A 371 15.95 -22.62 15.54
CA THR A 371 16.97 -22.62 14.48
C THR A 371 18.33 -22.20 15.00
N LEU A 372 18.37 -21.12 15.80
CA LEU A 372 19.56 -20.67 16.53
C LEU A 372 20.24 -21.82 17.29
N ASN A 373 19.46 -22.65 18.01
CA ASN A 373 20.01 -23.74 18.82
C ASN A 373 20.45 -24.96 17.99
N LYS A 374 19.91 -25.11 16.77
CA LYS A 374 20.21 -26.23 15.87
C LYS A 374 21.40 -25.95 14.95
N GLU A 375 21.45 -24.77 14.34
CA GLU A 375 22.43 -24.43 13.29
C GLU A 375 23.71 -23.78 13.85
N GLU A 376 24.88 -24.35 13.56
CA GLU A 376 26.16 -23.96 14.18
C GLU A 376 26.64 -22.57 13.71
N ASN A 377 26.40 -22.21 12.45
CA ASN A 377 26.83 -20.96 11.83
C ASN A 377 25.72 -19.89 11.85
N TYR A 378 24.91 -19.86 12.91
CA TYR A 378 23.82 -18.91 13.05
C TYR A 378 24.32 -17.61 13.67
N HIS A 379 24.14 -16.49 12.98
CA HIS A 379 24.55 -15.16 13.43
C HIS A 379 23.33 -14.25 13.62
N ILE A 380 23.44 -13.27 14.53
CA ILE A 380 22.44 -12.21 14.69
C ILE A 380 23.09 -10.88 14.30
N TYR A 381 22.49 -10.19 13.33
CA TYR A 381 22.91 -8.88 12.86
C TYR A 381 21.88 -7.85 13.34
N ILE A 382 22.36 -6.86 14.09
CA ILE A 382 21.51 -5.87 14.75
C ILE A 382 21.72 -4.53 14.04
N VAL A 383 20.69 -4.08 13.34
CA VAL A 383 20.73 -2.83 12.58
C VAL A 383 20.11 -1.74 13.42
N GLU A 384 20.97 -0.84 13.90
CA GLU A 384 20.62 0.34 14.66
C GLU A 384 20.42 1.54 13.73
N GLU A 385 19.48 2.43 14.06
CA GLU A 385 19.20 3.63 13.25
C GLU A 385 18.88 3.26 11.80
N ALA A 386 18.05 2.23 11.62
CA ALA A 386 17.79 1.62 10.32
C ALA A 386 17.22 2.60 9.27
N TRP A 387 16.73 3.76 9.69
CA TRP A 387 16.23 4.81 8.79
C TRP A 387 17.32 5.81 8.36
N ASP A 388 18.50 5.81 8.97
CA ASP A 388 19.61 6.66 8.52
C ASP A 388 20.27 6.13 7.25
N ASN A 389 20.86 6.97 6.41
CA ASN A 389 21.54 6.55 5.19
C ASN A 389 22.75 5.64 5.47
N ILE A 390 23.35 5.72 6.66
CA ILE A 390 24.51 4.91 7.05
C ILE A 390 24.20 4.20 8.37
N PRO A 391 23.29 3.20 8.39
CA PRO A 391 22.94 2.50 9.61
C PRO A 391 24.15 1.77 10.20
N LYS A 392 24.15 1.68 11.54
CA LYS A 392 25.13 0.91 12.30
C LYS A 392 24.68 -0.54 12.39
N ILE A 393 25.57 -1.48 12.10
CA ILE A 393 25.30 -2.92 12.15
C ILE A 393 26.21 -3.56 13.19
N SER A 394 25.63 -4.08 14.27
CA SER A 394 26.34 -4.84 15.29
C SER A 394 26.17 -6.34 15.06
N ILE A 395 27.27 -7.09 15.04
CA ILE A 395 27.30 -8.51 14.67
C ILE A 395 27.58 -9.38 15.89
N ILE A 396 26.74 -10.40 16.08
CA ILE A 396 26.97 -11.47 17.06
C ILE A 396 27.16 -12.79 16.32
N ASN A 397 28.39 -13.30 16.32
CA ASN A 397 28.75 -14.56 15.65
C ASN A 397 28.36 -15.81 16.47
N GLU A 398 28.26 -15.70 17.80
CA GLU A 398 27.93 -16.83 18.68
C GLU A 398 26.68 -16.56 19.55
N PRO A 399 25.51 -16.30 18.94
CA PRO A 399 24.29 -15.92 19.66
C PRO A 399 23.78 -17.00 20.61
N ARG A 400 24.17 -18.27 20.46
CA ARG A 400 23.85 -19.35 21.40
C ARG A 400 24.38 -19.12 22.82
N LYS A 401 25.42 -18.29 22.96
CA LYS A 401 26.00 -17.91 24.27
C LYS A 401 25.22 -16.78 24.95
N ILE A 402 24.14 -16.30 24.34
CA ILE A 402 23.24 -15.30 24.91
C ILE A 402 22.13 -16.02 25.68
N LEU A 403 21.85 -15.55 26.89
CA LEU A 403 20.67 -15.97 27.62
C LEU A 403 19.43 -15.22 27.12
N PHE A 404 18.53 -15.94 26.47
CA PHE A 404 17.19 -15.47 26.14
C PHE A 404 16.17 -15.93 27.18
N THR A 405 15.31 -15.02 27.60
CA THR A 405 14.20 -15.33 28.50
C THR A 405 12.95 -15.60 27.68
N LYS A 406 12.31 -16.74 27.90
CA LYS A 406 11.02 -17.06 27.29
C LYS A 406 9.96 -16.09 27.82
N GLN A 407 9.23 -15.49 26.90
CA GLN A 407 8.11 -14.59 27.16
C GLN A 407 6.87 -15.14 26.45
N SER A 408 5.70 -14.81 26.99
CA SER A 408 4.42 -15.07 26.35
C SER A 408 3.69 -13.75 26.16
N LYS A 409 3.16 -13.53 24.96
CA LYS A 409 2.32 -12.37 24.68
C LYS A 409 1.04 -12.84 24.02
N ASP A 410 -0.07 -12.37 24.56
CA ASP A 410 -1.36 -12.56 23.92
C ASP A 410 -1.37 -11.77 22.62
N THR A 411 -1.44 -12.49 21.51
CA THR A 411 -1.68 -11.87 20.21
C THR A 411 -3.15 -12.02 19.86
N ILE A 412 -3.75 -10.91 19.44
CA ILE A 412 -5.15 -10.89 19.00
C ILE A 412 -5.18 -11.37 17.54
N GLU A 413 -5.09 -12.68 17.37
CA GLU A 413 -5.49 -13.34 16.11
C GLU A 413 -6.99 -13.70 16.18
N THR A 414 -7.51 -14.39 15.16
CA THR A 414 -8.89 -14.92 15.12
C THR A 414 -9.27 -15.81 16.31
N ARG A 415 -8.25 -16.24 17.07
CA ARG A 415 -8.31 -16.73 18.44
C ARG A 415 -7.18 -16.07 19.22
N ILE A 416 -7.37 -15.74 20.50
CA ILE A 416 -6.27 -15.37 21.39
C ILE A 416 -5.38 -16.61 21.48
N THR A 417 -4.27 -16.60 20.77
CA THR A 417 -3.25 -17.65 20.85
C THR A 417 -2.03 -16.98 21.46
N PRO A 418 -1.51 -17.48 22.60
CA PRO A 418 -0.27 -16.96 23.15
C PRO A 418 0.85 -17.25 22.15
N GLN A 419 1.49 -16.19 21.64
CA GLN A 419 2.72 -16.34 20.88
C GLN A 419 3.89 -16.35 21.86
N GLU A 420 4.70 -17.38 21.78
CA GLU A 420 5.93 -17.50 22.55
C GLU A 420 7.07 -16.81 21.80
N TYR A 421 7.81 -15.96 22.51
CA TYR A 421 9.01 -15.32 21.99
C TYR A 421 10.12 -15.37 23.02
N TYR A 422 11.35 -15.22 22.56
CA TYR A 422 12.56 -15.32 23.37
C TYR A 422 13.27 -13.98 23.34
N GLU A 423 13.34 -13.33 24.50
CA GLU A 423 13.83 -11.95 24.59
C GLU A 423 15.20 -11.87 25.26
N CYS A 424 16.07 -11.04 24.69
CA CYS A 424 17.34 -10.63 25.29
C CYS A 424 17.42 -9.10 25.38
N GLY A 425 17.60 -8.60 26.59
CA GLY A 425 17.76 -7.17 26.84
C GLY A 425 19.06 -6.60 26.28
N GLU A 426 19.07 -5.28 26.06
CA GLU A 426 20.13 -4.57 25.34
C GLU A 426 21.53 -4.77 25.92
N ASP A 427 21.68 -4.56 27.23
CA ASP A 427 22.98 -4.67 27.91
C ASP A 427 23.62 -6.05 27.72
N ARG A 428 22.79 -7.10 27.66
CA ARG A 428 23.27 -8.47 27.51
C ARG A 428 23.78 -8.75 26.10
N TRP A 429 23.02 -8.38 25.08
CA TRP A 429 23.45 -8.64 23.71
C TRP A 429 24.60 -7.71 23.30
N ARG A 430 24.65 -6.47 23.79
CA ARG A 430 25.76 -5.54 23.51
C ARG A 430 27.10 -6.11 23.97
N ASN A 431 27.13 -6.78 25.12
CA ASN A 431 28.31 -7.47 25.65
C ASN A 431 28.76 -8.69 24.83
N LYS A 432 27.95 -9.11 23.83
CA LYS A 432 28.24 -10.24 22.94
C LYS A 432 28.50 -9.80 21.50
N VAL A 433 28.48 -8.50 21.23
CA VAL A 433 28.85 -7.95 19.93
C VAL A 433 30.32 -8.24 19.67
N THR A 434 30.57 -8.92 18.56
CA THR A 434 31.93 -9.27 18.10
C THR A 434 32.51 -8.20 17.19
N LYS A 435 31.65 -7.52 16.42
CA LYS A 435 32.05 -6.50 15.46
C LYS A 435 30.94 -5.47 15.26
N THR A 436 31.33 -4.23 14.98
CA THR A 436 30.43 -3.19 14.50
C THR A 436 30.88 -2.73 13.11
N ASP A 437 29.93 -2.58 12.20
CA ASP A 437 30.13 -2.09 10.85
C ASP A 437 29.12 -0.98 10.51
N TYR A 438 29.43 -0.25 9.44
CA TYR A 438 28.60 0.82 8.88
C TYR A 438 28.51 0.63 7.37
N VAL A 439 27.34 0.77 6.78
CA VAL A 439 27.12 0.61 5.33
C VAL A 439 26.19 1.70 4.84
N GLU A 440 26.52 2.36 3.74
CA GLU A 440 25.64 3.37 3.15
C GLU A 440 24.53 2.65 2.36
N ILE A 441 23.26 3.04 2.47
CA ILE A 441 22.12 2.43 1.76
C ILE A 441 21.19 3.41 1.03
#